data_AF-A0A4P9ZZH2-F1
#
_entry.id   AF-A0A4P9ZZH2-F1
#
_cell.length_a   1.000
_cell.length_b   1.000
_cell.length_c   1.000
_cell.angle_alpha   90.00
_cell.angle_beta   90.00
_cell.angle_gamma   90.00
#
_symmetry.space_group_name_H-M   'P 1'
#
loop_
_entity.id
_entity.type
_entity.pdbx_description
1 polymer ?
#
loop_
_entity_poly.entity_id
_entity_poly.type
_entity_poly.pdbx_seq_one_letter_code
_entity_poly.pdbx_strand_id
1 'polypeptide(L)'
;MQALYHWFISKHRLVNFDVNITLHELINVPLVSGTFFVKWRLKNGTSTTGYTHRAPISGHRVEWNQTASKKMDLVIGKDGMLSPCELHLCIRQEMNQENPRNLGVLSINLAEYAKEGQTTRRYLLQESKSNSTIKVLDFILNHSPTLLPTPLLILCFIR
;
A
#
# COMPACT_ATOMS: atom_id res chain seq x y z
N MET A 1 -4.62 -1.36 21.70
CA MET A 1 -6.01 -0.85 21.68
C MET A 1 -6.76 -1.20 20.38
N GLN A 2 -6.47 -2.32 19.72
CA GLN A 2 -7.10 -2.71 18.43
C GLN A 2 -7.83 -4.07 18.50
N ALA A 3 -7.47 -4.98 19.41
CA ALA A 3 -8.13 -6.30 19.48
C ALA A 3 -9.63 -6.26 19.87
N LEU A 4 -10.16 -5.12 20.35
CA LEU A 4 -11.53 -4.97 20.83
C LEU A 4 -12.47 -4.23 19.86
N TYR A 5 -12.07 -3.87 18.63
CA TYR A 5 -13.04 -3.27 17.69
C TYR A 5 -13.92 -4.31 16.99
N HIS A 6 -13.49 -5.58 16.93
CA HIS A 6 -14.13 -6.58 16.08
C HIS A 6 -15.45 -7.15 16.66
N TRP A 7 -15.70 -7.00 17.97
CA TRP A 7 -16.92 -7.53 18.61
C TRP A 7 -18.13 -6.59 18.53
N PHE A 8 -17.91 -5.30 18.30
CA PHE A 8 -18.99 -4.30 18.19
C PHE A 8 -19.33 -3.90 16.75
N ILE A 9 -18.66 -4.47 15.75
CA ILE A 9 -18.89 -4.13 14.36
C ILE A 9 -19.84 -5.16 13.74
N SER A 10 -21.05 -4.71 13.37
CA SER A 10 -22.00 -5.50 12.58
C SER A 10 -21.30 -6.08 11.34
N LYS A 11 -21.49 -7.39 11.11
CA LYS A 11 -20.95 -8.12 9.95
C LYS A 11 -21.31 -7.47 8.61
N HIS A 12 -22.45 -6.77 8.55
CA HIS A 12 -22.90 -6.01 7.36
C HIS A 12 -22.07 -4.76 7.05
N ARG A 13 -21.12 -4.39 7.92
CA ARG A 13 -20.21 -3.27 7.67
C ARG A 13 -18.79 -3.75 7.36
N LEU A 14 -18.54 -5.05 7.33
CA LEU A 14 -17.24 -5.62 7.01
C LEU A 14 -17.22 -5.99 5.53
N VAL A 15 -16.21 -5.54 4.80
CA VAL A 15 -16.05 -5.81 3.37
C VAL A 15 -14.68 -6.41 3.12
N ASN A 16 -14.65 -7.59 2.52
CA ASN A 16 -13.40 -8.23 2.14
C ASN A 16 -12.91 -7.66 0.81
N PHE A 17 -11.64 -7.27 0.77
CA PHE A 17 -10.96 -6.73 -0.39
C PHE A 17 -9.69 -7.53 -0.68
N ASP A 18 -9.50 -7.87 -1.95
CA ASP A 18 -8.19 -8.29 -2.46
C ASP A 18 -7.41 -7.03 -2.88
N VAL A 19 -6.22 -6.85 -2.34
CA VAL A 19 -5.32 -5.75 -2.68
C VAL A 19 -4.10 -6.30 -3.39
N ASN A 20 -3.86 -5.83 -4.60
CA ASN A 20 -2.64 -6.09 -5.36
C ASN A 20 -1.80 -4.81 -5.38
N ILE A 21 -0.58 -4.86 -4.84
CA ILE A 21 0.31 -3.70 -4.74
C ILE A 21 1.54 -4.00 -5.59
N THR A 22 1.70 -3.33 -6.74
CA THR A 22 2.91 -3.44 -7.55
C THR A 22 3.86 -2.27 -7.27
N LEU A 23 5.05 -2.61 -6.78
CA LEU A 23 6.15 -1.67 -6.58
C LEU A 23 7.05 -1.75 -7.82
N HIS A 24 6.96 -0.74 -8.70
CA HIS A 24 7.63 -0.75 -10.00
C HIS A 24 9.09 -0.31 -9.88
N GLU A 25 9.29 0.98 -9.61
CA GLU A 25 10.59 1.62 -9.72
C GLU A 25 10.74 2.77 -8.71
N LEU A 26 11.98 3.10 -8.39
CA LEU A 26 12.39 4.32 -7.71
C LEU A 26 13.32 5.11 -8.64
N ILE A 27 13.02 6.38 -8.87
CA ILE A 27 13.80 7.28 -9.74
C ILE A 27 14.32 8.49 -8.97
N ASN A 28 15.28 9.21 -9.57
CA ASN A 28 15.97 10.34 -8.97
C ASN A 28 16.73 9.98 -7.68
N VAL A 29 17.21 8.74 -7.62
CA VAL A 29 18.04 8.26 -6.51
C VAL A 29 19.42 8.91 -6.65
N PRO A 30 19.99 9.53 -5.60
CA PRO A 30 21.36 10.03 -5.65
C PRO A 30 22.32 8.90 -6.06
N LEU A 31 23.46 9.24 -6.65
CA LEU A 31 24.42 8.27 -7.19
C LEU A 31 25.17 7.53 -6.06
N VAL A 32 24.44 6.73 -5.30
CA VAL A 32 24.93 5.95 -4.15
C VAL A 32 24.92 4.47 -4.51
N SER A 33 26.06 3.81 -4.37
CA SER A 33 26.21 2.38 -4.64
C SER A 33 25.38 1.54 -3.66
N GLY A 34 25.03 0.31 -4.06
CA GLY A 34 24.37 -0.65 -3.19
C GLY A 34 23.10 -1.25 -3.81
N THR A 35 22.38 -2.01 -2.98
CA THR A 35 21.09 -2.59 -3.35
C THR A 35 19.98 -1.96 -2.53
N PHE A 36 18.77 -1.94 -3.08
CA PHE A 36 17.66 -1.24 -2.51
C PHE A 36 16.47 -2.18 -2.42
N PHE A 37 15.68 -2.02 -1.38
CA PHE A 37 14.44 -2.77 -1.20
C PHE A 37 13.40 -1.89 -0.50
N VAL A 38 12.14 -2.23 -0.69
CA VAL A 38 11.01 -1.55 -0.05
C VAL A 38 10.47 -2.46 1.04
N LYS A 39 10.53 -2.00 2.29
CA LYS A 39 9.74 -2.58 3.38
C LYS A 39 8.35 -1.97 3.32
N TRP A 40 7.31 -2.79 3.27
CA TRP A 40 5.94 -2.31 3.28
C TRP A 40 5.16 -2.81 4.49
N ARG A 41 4.17 -2.02 4.91
CA ARG A 41 3.24 -2.36 5.99
C ARG A 41 1.83 -1.85 5.70
N LEU A 42 0.83 -2.72 5.78
CA LEU A 42 -0.59 -2.41 5.71
C LEU A 42 -1.19 -2.32 7.11
N LYS A 43 -1.91 -1.24 7.44
CA LYS A 43 -2.75 -1.22 8.63
C LYS A 43 -4.03 -2.03 8.33
N ASN A 44 -4.38 -2.98 9.21
CA ASN A 44 -5.63 -3.78 9.22
C ASN A 44 -5.66 -5.12 8.43
N GLY A 45 -4.52 -5.73 8.07
CA GLY A 45 -4.47 -7.05 7.41
C GLY A 45 -3.97 -8.21 8.29
N THR A 46 -4.16 -9.46 7.84
CA THR A 46 -3.43 -10.63 8.36
C THR A 46 -2.07 -10.73 7.66
N SER A 47 -0.96 -10.77 8.41
CA SER A 47 0.41 -10.57 7.88
C SER A 47 0.54 -9.20 7.17
N THR A 48 0.60 -8.17 8.00
CA THR A 48 0.58 -6.75 7.59
C THR A 48 1.86 -6.26 6.93
N THR A 49 2.94 -7.04 6.93
CA THR A 49 4.26 -6.55 6.50
C THR A 49 4.87 -7.45 5.44
N GLY A 50 5.75 -6.87 4.64
CA GLY A 50 6.59 -7.61 3.72
C GLY A 50 7.70 -6.74 3.15
N TYR A 51 8.43 -7.33 2.21
CA TYR A 51 9.59 -6.70 1.58
C TYR A 51 9.58 -7.04 0.09
N THR A 52 10.12 -6.14 -0.73
CA THR A 52 10.55 -6.51 -2.07
C THR A 52 11.85 -7.30 -2.01
N HIS A 53 12.21 -7.95 -3.11
CA HIS A 53 13.59 -8.34 -3.33
C HIS A 53 14.52 -7.11 -3.37
N ARG A 54 15.81 -7.36 -3.24
CA ARG A 54 16.86 -6.35 -3.36
C ARG A 54 17.20 -6.16 -4.83
N ALA A 55 17.26 -4.90 -5.26
CA ALA A 55 17.60 -4.55 -6.63
C ALA A 55 18.74 -3.53 -6.65
N PRO A 56 19.71 -3.66 -7.57
CA PRO A 56 20.79 -2.69 -7.72
C PRO A 56 20.28 -1.38 -8.34
N ILE A 57 21.01 -0.29 -8.08
CA ILE A 57 20.81 0.98 -8.79
C ILE A 57 21.48 0.94 -10.16
N SER A 58 20.80 1.47 -11.18
CA SER A 58 21.33 1.70 -12.52
C SER A 58 20.76 3.01 -13.07
N GLY A 59 21.62 3.94 -13.50
CA GLY A 59 21.18 5.21 -14.09
C GLY A 59 20.22 6.02 -13.20
N HIS A 60 20.55 6.19 -11.90
CA HIS A 60 19.70 6.86 -10.90
C HIS A 60 18.31 6.24 -10.67
N ARG A 61 18.15 4.99 -11.10
CA ARG A 61 16.90 4.23 -11.02
C ARG A 61 17.12 2.87 -10.36
N VAL A 62 16.11 2.42 -9.63
CA VAL A 62 16.01 1.05 -9.12
C VAL A 62 14.70 0.48 -9.61
N GLU A 63 14.70 -0.74 -10.13
CA GLU A 63 13.48 -1.44 -10.59
C GLU A 63 13.28 -2.71 -9.76
N TRP A 64 12.06 -2.92 -9.27
CA TRP A 64 11.64 -4.16 -8.62
C TRP A 64 10.57 -4.86 -9.44
N ASN A 65 9.57 -4.16 -9.96
CA ASN A 65 8.44 -4.77 -10.68
C ASN A 65 7.81 -5.95 -9.90
N GLN A 66 7.68 -5.80 -8.57
CA GLN A 66 7.18 -6.86 -7.70
C GLN A 66 5.76 -6.54 -7.23
N THR A 67 4.86 -7.53 -7.38
CA THR A 67 3.49 -7.46 -6.88
C THR A 67 3.34 -8.20 -5.56
N ALA A 68 2.72 -7.54 -4.58
CA ALA A 68 2.29 -8.14 -3.32
C ALA A 68 0.75 -8.19 -3.27
N SER A 69 0.20 -9.38 -3.14
CA SER A 69 -1.25 -9.62 -3.04
C SER A 69 -1.65 -9.95 -1.60
N LYS A 70 -2.63 -9.21 -1.05
CA LYS A 70 -3.13 -9.42 0.31
C LYS A 70 -4.64 -9.27 0.38
N LYS A 71 -5.27 -10.12 1.20
CA LYS A 71 -6.67 -9.99 1.58
C LYS A 71 -6.80 -9.11 2.82
N MET A 72 -7.77 -8.22 2.85
CA MET A 72 -8.03 -7.36 3.99
C MET A 72 -9.51 -7.09 4.16
N ASP A 73 -9.89 -6.77 5.39
CA ASP A 73 -11.26 -6.44 5.74
C ASP A 73 -11.32 -4.95 6.08
N LEU A 74 -12.07 -4.19 5.27
CA LEU A 74 -12.35 -2.79 5.56
C LEU A 74 -13.74 -2.65 6.18
N VAL A 75 -13.89 -1.63 7.03
CA VAL A 75 -15.13 -1.35 7.71
C VAL A 75 -15.82 -0.16 7.04
N ILE A 76 -17.09 -0.29 6.70
CA ILE A 76 -17.92 0.84 6.29
C ILE A 76 -18.30 1.63 7.55
N GLY A 77 -17.88 2.88 7.58
CA GLY A 77 -18.22 3.85 8.61
C GLY A 77 -19.71 4.16 8.66
N LYS A 78 -20.15 4.84 9.72
CA LYS A 78 -21.56 5.25 9.85
C LYS A 78 -21.97 6.30 8.81
N ASP A 79 -20.99 7.01 8.26
CA ASP A 79 -21.07 7.96 7.16
C ASP A 79 -21.14 7.27 5.78
N GLY A 80 -21.09 5.94 5.73
CA GLY A 80 -21.05 5.18 4.48
C GLY A 80 -19.66 5.13 3.84
N MET A 81 -18.63 5.73 4.43
CA MET A 81 -17.29 5.73 3.84
C MET A 81 -16.47 4.51 4.27
N LEU A 82 -15.59 4.02 3.41
CA LEU A 82 -14.64 2.96 3.79
C LEU A 82 -13.63 3.50 4.81
N SER A 83 -13.39 2.73 5.86
CA SER A 83 -12.36 3.02 6.84
C SER A 83 -10.99 3.16 6.15
N PRO A 84 -10.15 4.14 6.52
CA PRO A 84 -8.83 4.31 5.95
C PRO A 84 -7.97 3.03 6.01
N CYS A 85 -7.27 2.76 4.92
CA CYS A 85 -6.34 1.64 4.81
C CYS A 85 -4.94 2.14 4.45
N GLU A 86 -4.14 2.40 5.48
CA GLU A 86 -2.80 2.97 5.29
C GLU A 86 -1.79 1.89 4.86
N LEU A 87 -1.23 2.07 3.67
CA LEU A 87 -0.01 1.44 3.20
C LEU A 87 1.18 2.34 3.51
N HIS A 88 2.08 1.86 4.36
CA HIS A 88 3.35 2.48 4.65
C HIS A 88 4.47 1.77 3.90
N LEU A 89 5.23 2.52 3.10
CA LEU A 89 6.43 2.08 2.43
C LEU A 89 7.65 2.75 3.07
N CYS A 90 8.70 1.98 3.31
CA CYS A 90 9.99 2.45 3.78
C CYS A 90 11.06 1.94 2.82
N ILE A 91 11.69 2.87 2.11
CA ILE A 91 12.70 2.58 1.10
C ILE A 91 14.03 2.50 1.83
N ARG A 92 14.74 1.39 1.61
CA ARG A 92 16.01 1.11 2.29
C ARG A 92 17.11 0.82 1.29
N GLN A 93 18.30 1.26 1.64
CA GLN A 93 19.54 1.01 0.93
C GLN A 93 20.44 0.12 1.79
N GLU A 94 21.03 -0.89 1.17
CA GLU A 94 21.97 -1.81 1.79
C GLU A 94 23.31 -1.75 1.05
N MET A 95 24.38 -1.51 1.82
CA MET A 95 25.76 -1.45 1.35
C MET A 95 26.59 -2.41 2.20
N ASN A 96 27.39 -3.28 1.57
CA ASN A 96 28.48 -4.04 2.20
C ASN A 96 28.14 -4.70 3.56
N GLN A 97 26.97 -5.35 3.68
CA GLN A 97 26.47 -6.01 4.91
C GLN A 97 26.26 -5.07 6.13
N GLU A 98 26.26 -3.77 5.93
CA GLU A 98 25.88 -2.81 6.95
C GLU A 98 24.36 -2.82 7.19
N ASN A 99 23.96 -2.23 8.32
CA ASN A 99 22.55 -2.03 8.62
C ASN A 99 21.88 -1.19 7.51
N PRO A 100 20.75 -1.64 6.95
CA PRO A 100 20.09 -0.91 5.88
C PRO A 100 19.71 0.51 6.30
N ARG A 101 20.14 1.49 5.52
CA ARG A 101 19.84 2.90 5.72
C ARG A 101 18.47 3.25 5.15
N ASN A 102 17.69 4.03 5.89
CA ASN A 102 16.42 4.58 5.39
C ASN A 102 16.70 5.73 4.41
N LEU A 103 16.08 5.68 3.22
CA LEU A 103 16.15 6.73 2.20
C LEU A 103 14.94 7.63 2.16
N GLY A 104 13.81 7.13 2.63
CA GLY A 104 12.56 7.86 2.66
C GLY A 104 11.39 6.92 2.91
N VAL A 105 10.24 7.52 3.11
CA VAL A 105 8.98 6.83 3.41
C VAL A 105 7.86 7.36 2.54
N LEU A 106 6.80 6.57 2.43
CA LEU A 106 5.56 6.96 1.78
C LEU A 106 4.39 6.36 2.55
N SER A 107 3.34 7.16 2.79
CA SER A 107 2.06 6.70 3.34
C SER A 107 0.99 6.93 2.28
N ILE A 108 0.19 5.91 1.99
CA ILE A 108 -0.92 5.99 1.04
C ILE A 108 -2.16 5.38 1.70
N ASN A 109 -3.28 6.09 1.68
CA ASN A 109 -4.58 5.52 2.03
C ASN A 109 -5.18 4.78 0.82
N LEU A 110 -5.14 3.45 0.84
CA LEU A 110 -5.67 2.61 -0.23
C LEU A 110 -7.19 2.70 -0.39
N ALA A 111 -7.92 3.12 0.64
CA ALA A 111 -9.38 3.23 0.58
C ALA A 111 -9.85 4.31 -0.42
N GLU A 112 -9.04 5.33 -0.67
CA GLU A 112 -9.33 6.38 -1.66
C GLU A 112 -9.38 5.86 -3.09
N TYR A 113 -8.65 4.76 -3.35
CA TYR A 113 -8.52 4.16 -4.67
C TYR A 113 -9.61 3.11 -4.94
N ALA A 114 -10.54 2.90 -4.01
CA ALA A 114 -11.63 1.93 -4.16
C ALA A 114 -12.56 2.17 -5.34
N LYS A 115 -12.60 3.41 -5.85
CA LYS A 115 -13.45 3.83 -6.97
C LYS A 115 -12.72 3.88 -8.30
N GLU A 116 -11.39 3.97 -8.27
CA GLU A 116 -10.60 4.38 -9.44
C GLU A 116 -10.14 3.20 -10.32
N GLY A 117 -10.30 1.96 -9.83
CA GLY A 117 -9.78 0.78 -10.51
C GLY A 117 -8.24 0.77 -10.55
N GLN A 118 -7.68 0.08 -11.54
CA GLN A 118 -6.24 -0.08 -11.72
C GLN A 118 -5.61 1.21 -12.27
N THR A 119 -4.79 1.90 -11.47
CA THR A 119 -4.22 3.22 -11.81
C THR A 119 -2.75 3.42 -11.43
N THR A 120 -1.82 3.45 -12.38
CA THR A 120 -0.41 3.65 -12.00
C THR A 120 -0.08 5.08 -11.56
N ARG A 121 0.54 5.27 -10.38
CA ARG A 121 0.89 6.62 -9.85
C ARG A 121 2.35 6.74 -9.40
N ARG A 122 2.83 7.97 -9.39
CA ARG A 122 4.18 8.35 -8.91
C ARG A 122 4.08 9.24 -7.69
N TYR A 123 4.86 8.93 -6.66
CA TYR A 123 4.82 9.59 -5.37
C TYR A 123 6.21 10.06 -4.96
N LEU A 124 6.29 11.30 -4.50
CA LEU A 124 7.51 11.85 -3.92
C LEU A 124 7.75 11.23 -2.53
N LEU A 125 8.96 10.74 -2.30
CA LEU A 125 9.33 10.23 -0.98
C LEU A 125 9.36 11.34 0.05
N GLN A 126 8.75 11.06 1.20
CA GLN A 126 8.85 11.87 2.41
C GLN A 126 10.07 11.44 3.22
N GLU A 127 10.52 12.32 4.12
CA GLU A 127 11.71 12.06 4.97
C GLU A 127 12.95 11.64 4.16
N SER A 128 13.07 12.14 2.93
CA SER A 128 14.18 11.86 2.03
C SER A 128 15.12 13.05 1.93
N LYS A 129 16.43 12.76 1.80
CA LYS A 129 17.46 13.78 1.49
C LYS A 129 17.47 14.17 0.00
N SER A 130 16.60 13.58 -0.81
CA SER A 130 16.53 13.77 -2.26
C SER A 130 15.08 13.77 -2.72
N ASN A 131 14.80 14.36 -3.88
CA ASN A 131 13.47 14.32 -4.51
C ASN A 131 13.21 12.99 -5.23
N SER A 132 13.58 11.89 -4.58
CA SER A 132 13.36 10.54 -5.09
C SER A 132 11.86 10.28 -5.22
N THR A 133 11.45 9.69 -6.33
CA THR A 133 10.04 9.40 -6.62
C THR A 133 9.86 7.91 -6.83
N ILE A 134 8.88 7.31 -6.15
CA ILE A 134 8.53 5.90 -6.30
C ILE A 134 7.29 5.76 -7.18
N LYS A 135 7.36 4.87 -8.15
CA LYS A 135 6.21 4.45 -8.96
C LYS A 135 5.58 3.24 -8.32
N VAL A 136 4.34 3.41 -7.87
CA VAL A 136 3.54 2.37 -7.23
C VAL A 136 2.26 2.26 -8.03
N LEU A 137 1.96 1.06 -8.57
CA LEU A 137 0.62 0.46 -8.65
C LEU A 137 0.49 -0.72 -9.61
N ASP A 138 -0.40 -1.65 -9.25
CA ASP A 138 -1.59 -1.98 -10.04
C ASP A 138 -2.65 -2.63 -9.11
N PHE A 139 -3.74 -1.91 -8.81
CA PHE A 139 -4.77 -2.26 -7.82
C PHE A 139 -5.99 -2.85 -8.52
N ILE A 140 -6.48 -4.03 -8.09
CA ILE A 140 -7.85 -4.46 -8.39
C ILE A 140 -8.51 -4.83 -7.07
N LEU A 141 -9.51 -4.05 -6.68
CA LEU A 141 -10.37 -4.30 -5.53
C LEU A 141 -11.55 -5.15 -5.99
N ASN A 142 -11.32 -6.45 -6.12
CA ASN A 142 -12.40 -7.40 -6.35
C ASN A 142 -13.26 -7.47 -5.08
N HIS A 143 -14.52 -7.05 -5.20
CA HIS A 143 -15.54 -7.33 -4.20
C HIS A 143 -15.91 -8.80 -4.30
N SER A 144 -15.82 -9.57 -3.21
CA SER A 144 -16.46 -10.89 -3.16
C SER A 144 -17.98 -10.66 -3.09
N PRO A 145 -18.78 -11.01 -4.13
CA PRO A 145 -20.19 -10.62 -4.24
C PRO A 145 -21.14 -11.26 -3.21
N THR A 146 -20.63 -11.98 -2.21
CA THR A 146 -21.44 -12.92 -1.45
C THR A 146 -22.17 -12.36 -0.23
N LEU A 147 -21.89 -11.15 0.29
CA LEU A 147 -22.39 -10.80 1.64
C LEU A 147 -22.92 -9.38 1.92
N LEU A 148 -23.19 -8.52 0.93
CA LEU A 148 -23.83 -7.22 1.23
C LEU A 148 -25.13 -6.97 0.45
N PRO A 149 -26.24 -6.63 1.12
CA PRO A 149 -27.48 -6.24 0.46
C PRO A 149 -27.26 -4.94 -0.34
N THR A 150 -27.75 -4.98 -1.57
CA THR A 150 -27.56 -4.04 -2.68
C THR A 150 -27.87 -2.55 -2.46
N PRO A 151 -28.60 -2.07 -1.43
CA PRO A 151 -28.79 -0.62 -1.23
C PRO A 151 -27.58 0.12 -0.63
N LEU A 152 -26.74 -0.56 0.16
CA LEU A 152 -25.62 0.10 0.88
C LEU A 152 -24.40 0.36 -0.02
N LEU A 153 -24.25 -0.43 -1.10
CA LEU A 153 -23.20 -0.25 -2.10
C LEU A 153 -23.29 1.14 -2.75
N ILE A 154 -24.48 1.56 -3.15
CA ILE A 154 -24.71 2.82 -3.84
C ILE A 154 -24.30 4.02 -2.96
N LEU A 155 -24.57 3.95 -1.65
CA LEU A 155 -24.26 5.05 -0.73
C LEU A 155 -22.77 5.12 -0.33
N CYS A 156 -22.03 4.02 -0.35
CA CYS A 156 -20.58 4.06 -0.13
C CYS A 156 -19.81 4.66 -1.32
N PHE A 157 -20.40 4.55 -2.51
CA PHE A 157 -19.75 4.94 -3.76
C PHE A 157 -20.22 6.29 -4.33
N ILE A 158 -21.39 6.80 -3.95
CA ILE A 158 -21.88 8.11 -4.39
C ILE A 158 -21.47 9.20 -3.39
N ARG A 159 -20.83 10.24 -3.91
CA ARG A 159 -20.72 11.54 -3.27
C ARG A 159 -21.79 12.45 -3.86
#